data_AF-A0A9B0X4D9-F1
#
_entry.id   AF-A0A9B0X4D9-F1
#
_cell.length_a   1.000
_cell.length_b   1.000
_cell.length_c   1.000
_cell.angle_alpha   90.00
_cell.angle_beta   90.00
_cell.angle_gamma   90.00
#
_symmetry.space_group_name_H-M   'P 1'
#
loop_
_entity.id
_entity.type
_entity.pdbx_description
1 polymer ?
#
loop_
_entity_poly.entity_id
_entity_poly.type
_entity_poly.pdbx_seq_one_letter_code
_entity_poly.pdbx_strand_id
1 'polypeptide(L)' 'VIKAAEDSALQYMNFMNVIFAAQKQNILIDACVLESDSGLLQQACDITGGLYLKVLQIPSLLQYLL' A
#
# COMPACT_ATOMS: atom_id res chain seq x y z
N VAL A 1 -3.33 -0.82 -4.36
CA VAL A 1 -3.92 0.10 -3.35
C VAL A 1 -3.49 1.52 -3.67
N ILE A 2 -4.41 2.47 -3.72
CA ILE A 2 -4.05 3.91 -3.90
C ILE A 2 -4.39 4.62 -2.58
N LYS A 3 -3.40 5.20 -1.91
CA LYS A 3 -3.54 5.93 -0.64
C LYS A 3 -3.50 7.43 -0.90
N ALA A 4 -4.56 8.11 -0.46
CA ALA A 4 -4.71 9.57 -0.56
C ALA A 4 -4.91 10.26 0.81
N ALA A 5 -4.96 9.49 1.90
CA ALA A 5 -5.23 10.00 3.25
C ALA A 5 -4.39 9.24 4.28
N GLU A 6 -4.24 9.77 5.49
CA GLU A 6 -3.46 9.16 6.56
C GLU A 6 -4.02 7.81 7.04
N ASP A 7 -3.12 6.98 7.57
CA ASP A 7 -3.49 5.66 8.08
C ASP A 7 -4.16 5.79 9.46
N SER A 8 -5.23 5.01 9.69
CA SER A 8 -5.85 4.93 11.00
C SER A 8 -5.11 3.93 11.90
N ALA A 9 -4.45 4.42 12.95
CA ALA A 9 -3.75 3.58 13.93
C ALA A 9 -4.68 2.54 14.60
N LEU A 10 -5.97 2.86 14.74
CA LEU A 10 -6.97 1.96 15.33
C LEU A 10 -7.17 0.66 14.53
N GLN A 11 -6.84 0.65 13.24
CA GLN A 11 -7.05 -0.49 12.36
C GLN A 11 -5.82 -1.37 12.18
N TYR A 12 -4.70 -1.07 12.85
CA TYR A 12 -3.42 -1.75 12.66
C TYR A 12 -3.53 -3.29 12.71
N MET A 13 -4.14 -3.85 13.77
CA MET A 13 -4.27 -5.30 13.92
C MET A 13 -5.09 -5.95 12.79
N ASN A 14 -6.21 -5.33 12.44
CA ASN A 14 -7.06 -5.85 11.38
C ASN A 14 -6.32 -5.81 10.04
N PHE A 15 -5.55 -4.75 9.80
CA PHE A 15 -4.76 -4.56 8.60
C PHE A 15 -3.67 -5.63 8.46
N MET A 16 -2.93 -5.91 9.53
CA MET A 16 -1.92 -6.97 9.53
C MET A 16 -2.52 -8.35 9.24
N ASN A 17 -3.70 -8.66 9.81
CA ASN A 17 -4.36 -9.94 9.56
C ASN A 17 -4.73 -10.13 8.08
N VAL A 18 -5.23 -9.10 7.39
CA VAL A 18 -5.53 -9.22 5.95
C VAL A 18 -4.27 -9.29 5.10
N ILE A 19 -3.17 -8.61 5.47
CA ILE A 19 -1.88 -8.76 4.77
C ILE A 19 -1.38 -10.20 4.88
N PHE A 20 -1.42 -10.81 6.07
CA PHE A 20 -1.00 -12.20 6.24
C PHE A 20 -1.91 -13.18 5.50
N ALA A 21 -3.22 -12.91 5.45
CA ALA A 21 -4.15 -13.70 4.66
C ALA A 21 -3.84 -13.60 3.15
N ALA A 22 -3.58 -12.40 2.64
CA ALA A 22 -3.19 -12.17 1.26
C ALA A 22 -1.88 -12.90 0.91
N GLN A 23 -0.87 -12.79 1.78
CA GLN A 23 0.39 -13.51 1.58
C GLN A 23 0.21 -15.02 1.58
N LYS A 24 -0.65 -15.56 2.46
CA LYS A 24 -0.94 -16.99 2.49
C LYS A 24 -1.63 -17.47 1.20
N GLN A 25 -2.39 -16.60 0.55
CA GLN A 25 -3.06 -16.86 -0.72
C GLN A 25 -2.20 -16.53 -1.94
N ASN A 26 -0.95 -16.10 -1.75
CA ASN A 26 -0.05 -15.63 -2.81
C ASN A 26 -0.66 -14.47 -3.63
N ILE A 27 -1.40 -13.57 -2.96
CA ILE A 27 -1.97 -12.38 -3.57
C ILE A 27 -1.00 -11.21 -3.33
N LEU A 28 -0.49 -10.64 -4.42
CA LEU A 28 0.38 -9.47 -4.39
C LEU A 28 -0.41 -8.21 -3.99
N ILE A 29 0.18 -7.38 -3.13
CA ILE A 29 -0.35 -6.07 -2.76
C ILE A 29 0.63 -5.00 -3.22
N ASP A 30 0.26 -4.30 -4.29
CA ASP A 30 0.96 -3.08 -4.72
C ASP A 30 0.31 -1.85 -4.06
N ALA A 31 1.10 -0.85 -3.72
CA ALA A 31 0.65 0.40 -3.12
C ALA A 31 1.20 1.62 -3.85
N CYS A 32 0.34 2.60 -4.09
CA CYS A 32 0.67 3.90 -4.65
C CYS A 32 0.21 4.98 -3.68
N VAL A 33 1.13 5.74 -3.08
CA VAL A 33 0.83 6.79 -2.10
C VAL A 33 0.98 8.18 -2.73
N LEU A 34 -0.01 9.06 -2.51
CA LEU A 34 -0.10 10.38 -3.15
C LEU A 34 0.47 11.52 -2.32
N GLU A 35 0.31 11.48 -1.00
CA GLU A 35 0.75 12.56 -0.10
C GLU A 35 1.73 12.02 0.94
N SER A 36 1.20 11.34 1.96
CA SER A 36 1.97 10.82 3.08
C SER A 36 2.39 9.39 2.87
N ASP A 37 3.64 9.10 3.25
CA ASP A 37 4.13 7.74 3.29
C ASP A 37 3.31 6.89 4.26
N SER A 38 3.27 5.59 3.99
CA SER A 38 2.60 4.61 4.82
C SER A 38 3.57 3.50 5.15
N GLY A 39 4.09 3.49 6.39
CA GLY A 39 4.89 2.37 6.86
C GLY A 39 4.10 1.05 6.82
N LEU A 40 2.79 1.13 7.06
CA LEU A 40 1.86 -0.02 6.98
C LEU A 40 1.76 -0.60 5.57
N LEU A 41 1.52 0.24 4.55
CA LEU A 41 1.45 -0.25 3.17
C LEU A 41 2.82 -0.65 2.63
N GLN A 42 3.90 -0.01 3.07
CA GLN A 42 5.25 -0.43 2.71
C GLN A 42 5.52 -1.84 3.24
N GLN A 43 5.19 -2.12 4.51
CA GLN A 43 5.26 -3.47 5.06
C GLN A 43 4.35 -4.46 4.32
N ALA A 44 3.16 -4.04 3.89
CA ALA A 44 2.27 -4.90 3.11
C ALA A 44 2.90 -5.33 1.77
N CYS A 45 3.54 -4.39 1.07
CA CYS A 45 4.25 -4.65 -0.17
C CYS A 45 5.45 -5.56 0.09
N ASP A 46 6.26 -5.29 1.11
CA ASP A 46 7.43 -6.11 1.48
C ASP A 46 7.04 -7.56 1.84
N ILE A 47 5.95 -7.74 2.61
CA ILE A 47 5.48 -9.07 3.04
C ILE A 47 4.93 -9.87 1.87
N THR A 48 4.17 -9.24 0.97
CA THR A 48 3.55 -9.93 -0.17
C THR A 48 4.48 -10.02 -1.38
N GLY A 49 5.54 -9.23 -1.44
CA GLY A 49 6.42 -9.07 -2.60
C GLY A 49 5.86 -8.11 -3.67
N GLY A 50 4.92 -7.24 -3.31
CA GLY A 50 4.38 -6.20 -4.19
C GLY A 50 5.24 -4.94 -4.25
N LEU A 51 4.78 -3.95 -5.00
CA LEU A 51 5.48 -2.71 -5.28
C LEU A 51 4.90 -1.53 -4.49
N TYR A 52 5.76 -0.84 -3.74
CA TYR A 52 5.43 0.41 -3.06
C TYR A 52 5.96 1.61 -3.85
N LEU A 53 5.07 2.51 -4.26
CA LEU A 53 5.38 3.69 -5.05
C LEU A 53 4.85 4.96 -4.37
N LYS A 54 5.70 5.99 -4.29
CA LYS A 54 5.29 7.34 -3.93
C LYS A 54 5.20 8.23 -5.17
N VAL A 55 4.03 8.81 -5.38
CA VAL A 55 3.78 9.73 -6.50
C VAL A 55 4.22 11.12 -6.09
N LEU A 56 5.21 11.66 -6.80
CA LEU A 56 5.75 13.00 -6.55
C LEU A 56 4.84 14.11 -7.11
N GLN A 57 4.10 13.80 -8.18
CA GLN A 57 3.18 14.74 -8.84
C GLN A 57 1.85 14.04 -9.14
N ILE A 58 0.80 14.44 -8.41
CA ILE A 58 -0.55 13.87 -8.55
C ILE A 58 -1.09 13.94 -9.98
N PRO A 59 -0.91 15.04 -10.75
CA PRO A 59 -1.36 15.07 -12.15
C PRO A 59 -0.73 13.98 -13.03
N SER A 60 0.47 13.51 -12.66
CA SER A 60 1.20 12.45 -13.36
C SER A 60 0.83 11.04 -12.87
N LEU A 61 -0.15 10.90 -11.96
CA LEU A 61 -0.59 9.60 -11.41
C LEU A 61 -0.92 8.59 -12.52
N LEU A 62 -1.59 9.03 -13.59
CA LEU A 62 -1.97 8.15 -14.70
C LEU A 62 -0.74 7.51 -15.37
N GLN A 63 0.38 8.23 -15.47
CA GLN A 63 1.61 7.70 -16.05
C GLN A 63 2.22 6.58 -15.19
N TYR A 64 2.02 6.61 -13.88
CA TYR A 64 2.49 5.56 -12.98
C TYR A 64 1.57 4.33 -12.96
N LEU A 65 0.32 4.46 -13.41
CA LEU A 65 -0.67 3.38 -13.41
C LEU A 65 -0.79 2.65 -14.75
N LEU A 66 -0.27 3.22 -15.84
CA LEU A 66 -0.24 2.65 -17.19
C LEU A 66 1.09 1.91 -17.45
#